data_AF-A0A380TPT3-F1
#
_entry.id   AF-A0A380TPT3-F1
#
_cell.length_a   1.000
_cell.length_b   1.000
_cell.length_c   1.000
_cell.angle_alpha   90.00
_cell.angle_beta   90.00
_cell.angle_gamma   90.00
#
_symmetry.space_group_name_H-M   'P 1'
#
loop_
_entity.id
_entity.type
_entity.pdbx_description
1 polymer ?
#
loop_
_entity_poly.entity_id
_entity_poly.type
_entity_poly.pdbx_seq_one_letter_code
_entity_poly.pdbx_strand_id
1 'polypeptide(L)'
;MKLKAVLFIIKKKLSKSALLFLAITIHNFPEGLAIGVTFGALASQVPNVDISIMAAISLALGIGLQNIPEGAALSLPIRAEGKSRAKAFSYRAMSAIVEPIGAVSGAAFVMSMTNILPYTLAFAAGAMIFVVVEELIPESQSGGNSDSATLGLLLGFVVMMILDVTLG
;
A
#
# COMPACT_ATOMS: atom_id res chain seq x y z
N MET A 1 0.75 -16.20 -26.63
CA MET A 1 1.83 -15.38 -27.25
C MET A 1 1.58 -13.87 -27.19
N LYS A 2 0.35 -13.38 -27.38
CA LYS A 2 0.04 -11.92 -27.37
C LYS A 2 0.08 -11.27 -25.97
N LEU A 3 -0.23 -12.00 -24.90
CA LEU A 3 -0.21 -11.46 -23.53
C LEU A 3 1.22 -11.19 -22.99
N LYS A 4 2.18 -12.07 -23.32
CA LYS A 4 3.61 -11.84 -23.02
C LYS A 4 4.16 -10.61 -23.74
N ALA A 5 3.67 -10.31 -24.95
CA ALA A 5 4.08 -9.13 -25.70
C ALA A 5 3.55 -7.82 -25.07
N VAL A 6 2.32 -7.83 -24.53
CA VAL A 6 1.75 -6.66 -23.84
C VAL A 6 2.47 -6.39 -22.50
N LEU A 7 2.73 -7.43 -21.70
CA LEU A 7 3.56 -7.28 -20.49
C LEU A 7 5.00 -6.85 -20.81
N PHE A 8 5.57 -7.35 -21.93
CA PHE A 8 6.91 -6.98 -22.38
C PHE A 8 7.01 -5.52 -22.86
N ILE A 9 5.94 -4.95 -23.44
CA ILE A 9 5.89 -3.55 -23.88
C ILE A 9 5.88 -2.59 -22.68
N ILE A 10 5.19 -2.93 -21.59
CA ILE A 10 5.16 -2.12 -20.36
C ILE A 10 6.52 -2.19 -19.63
N LYS A 11 7.17 -3.37 -19.60
CA LYS A 11 8.51 -3.55 -19.02
C LYS A 11 9.61 -2.68 -19.65
N LYS A 12 9.37 -2.07 -20.82
CA LYS A 12 10.40 -1.36 -21.60
C LYS A 12 10.53 0.15 -21.34
N LYS A 13 9.69 0.78 -20.49
CA LYS A 13 9.72 2.25 -20.29
C LYS A 13 9.94 2.77 -18.86
N LEU A 14 9.73 1.96 -17.82
CA LEU A 14 9.85 2.40 -16.42
C LEU A 14 10.87 1.54 -15.68
N SER A 15 11.68 2.17 -14.81
CA SER A 15 12.59 1.44 -13.92
C SER A 15 11.81 0.66 -12.85
N LYS A 16 12.42 -0.37 -12.26
CA LYS A 16 11.84 -1.13 -11.14
C LYS A 16 11.37 -0.21 -10.01
N SER A 17 12.21 0.74 -9.61
CA SER A 17 11.88 1.75 -8.60
C SER A 17 10.71 2.66 -9.01
N ALA A 18 10.53 2.94 -10.30
CA ALA A 18 9.38 3.71 -10.78
C ALA A 18 8.08 2.89 -10.76
N LEU A 19 8.15 1.59 -11.09
CA LEU A 19 7.01 0.67 -10.95
C LEU A 19 6.60 0.51 -9.49
N LEU A 20 7.57 0.33 -8.60
CA LEU A 20 7.35 0.21 -7.16
C LEU A 20 6.78 1.51 -6.58
N PHE A 21 7.32 2.67 -6.95
CA PHE A 21 6.79 3.98 -6.58
C PHE A 21 5.32 4.12 -6.99
N LEU A 22 4.99 3.80 -8.26
CA LEU A 22 3.65 3.94 -8.79
C LEU A 22 2.67 2.99 -8.10
N ALA A 23 3.06 1.73 -7.89
CA ALA A 23 2.20 0.74 -7.25
C ALA A 23 1.88 1.11 -5.80
N ILE A 24 2.89 1.51 -5.02
CA ILE A 24 2.68 1.97 -3.64
C ILE A 24 1.81 3.23 -3.62
N THR A 25 2.03 4.17 -4.55
CA THR A 25 1.16 5.35 -4.68
C THR A 25 -0.30 4.93 -4.95
N ILE A 26 -0.53 3.98 -5.85
CA ILE A 26 -1.89 3.50 -6.15
C ILE A 26 -2.50 2.77 -4.95
N HIS A 27 -1.70 2.09 -4.11
CA HIS A 27 -2.17 1.38 -2.92
C HIS A 27 -2.55 2.33 -1.77
N ASN A 28 -1.74 3.37 -1.55
CA ASN A 28 -1.93 4.35 -0.48
C ASN A 28 -3.25 5.15 -0.62
N PHE A 29 -3.77 5.31 -1.84
CA PHE A 29 -5.03 6.02 -2.05
C PHE A 29 -6.24 5.28 -1.43
N PRO A 30 -6.49 3.99 -1.74
CA PRO A 30 -7.46 3.14 -1.04
C PRO A 30 -7.31 3.13 0.49
N GLU A 31 -6.08 3.08 1.01
CA GLU A 31 -5.84 3.11 2.46
C GLU A 31 -6.33 4.43 3.07
N GLY A 32 -5.91 5.55 2.48
CA GLY A 32 -6.40 6.87 2.86
C GLY A 32 -7.92 6.95 2.77
N LEU A 33 -8.50 6.45 1.68
CA LEU A 33 -9.95 6.39 1.48
C LEU A 33 -10.64 5.59 2.58
N ALA A 34 -10.09 4.46 3.01
CA ALA A 34 -10.62 3.64 4.09
C ALA A 34 -10.63 4.40 5.43
N ILE A 35 -9.55 5.10 5.76
CA ILE A 35 -9.49 5.98 6.95
C ILE A 35 -10.58 7.05 6.84
N GLY A 36 -10.66 7.74 5.70
CA GLY A 36 -11.62 8.82 5.45
C GLY A 36 -13.07 8.37 5.56
N VAL A 37 -13.43 7.26 4.91
CA VAL A 37 -14.79 6.70 4.94
C VAL A 37 -15.16 6.28 6.36
N THR A 38 -14.24 5.66 7.08
CA THR A 38 -14.51 5.15 8.44
C THR A 38 -14.76 6.30 9.43
N PHE A 39 -13.92 7.36 9.41
CA PHE A 39 -14.15 8.55 10.24
C PHE A 39 -15.31 9.42 9.74
N GLY A 40 -15.53 9.49 8.43
CA GLY A 40 -16.68 10.20 7.84
C GLY A 40 -18.01 9.56 8.21
N ALA A 41 -18.07 8.22 8.24
CA ALA A 41 -19.28 7.48 8.60
C ALA A 41 -19.63 7.66 10.09
N LEU A 42 -18.61 7.69 10.96
CA LEU A 42 -18.76 8.06 12.37
C LEU A 42 -19.36 9.45 12.56
N ALA A 43 -18.85 10.44 11.81
CA ALA A 43 -19.28 11.84 11.95
C ALA A 43 -20.68 12.11 11.37
N SER A 44 -21.05 11.40 10.29
CA SER A 44 -22.31 11.62 9.56
C SER A 44 -23.44 10.67 9.96
N GLN A 45 -23.19 9.71 10.86
CA GLN A 45 -24.18 8.72 11.34
C GLN A 45 -24.91 8.04 10.17
N VAL A 46 -24.13 7.52 9.21
CA VAL A 46 -24.66 6.90 7.99
C VAL A 46 -25.63 5.76 8.37
N PRO A 47 -26.88 5.75 7.83
CA PRO A 47 -27.85 4.70 8.14
C PRO A 47 -27.31 3.31 7.79
N ASN A 48 -27.49 2.35 8.71
CA ASN A 48 -27.04 0.96 8.59
C ASN A 48 -25.51 0.75 8.58
N VAL A 49 -24.73 1.74 9.01
CA VAL A 49 -23.27 1.62 9.18
C VAL A 49 -22.91 1.89 10.63
N ASP A 50 -22.86 0.83 11.44
CA ASP A 50 -22.46 0.90 12.85
C ASP A 50 -20.94 0.70 12.96
N ILE A 51 -20.19 1.80 12.88
CA ILE A 51 -18.75 1.82 13.13
C ILE A 51 -18.53 2.37 14.55
N SER A 52 -17.67 1.72 15.33
CA SER A 52 -17.25 2.26 16.63
C SER A 52 -16.04 3.18 16.48
N ILE A 53 -15.90 4.17 17.36
CA ILE A 53 -14.71 5.04 17.37
C ILE A 53 -13.42 4.25 17.61
N MET A 54 -13.50 3.15 18.36
CA MET A 54 -12.37 2.25 18.57
C MET A 54 -11.97 1.55 17.27
N ALA A 55 -12.93 1.03 16.50
CA ALA A 55 -12.65 0.41 15.20
C ALA A 55 -11.98 1.38 14.21
N ALA A 56 -12.42 2.64 14.18
CA ALA A 56 -11.81 3.67 13.32
C ALA A 56 -10.37 4.00 13.72
N ILE A 57 -10.10 4.11 15.02
CA ILE A 57 -8.76 4.34 15.54
C ILE A 57 -7.87 3.12 15.28
N SER A 58 -8.37 1.91 15.51
CA SER A 58 -7.62 0.68 15.26
C SER A 58 -7.26 0.54 13.77
N LEU A 59 -8.20 0.80 12.85
CA LEU A 59 -7.92 0.82 11.41
C LEU A 59 -6.81 1.83 11.06
N ALA A 60 -6.91 3.06 11.55
CA ALA A 60 -5.92 4.10 11.27
C ALA A 60 -4.53 3.74 11.84
N LEU A 61 -4.48 3.11 13.02
CA LEU A 61 -3.24 2.61 13.60
C LEU A 61 -2.67 1.43 12.82
N GLY A 62 -3.51 0.50 12.37
CA GLY A 62 -3.10 -0.64 11.53
C GLY A 62 -2.45 -0.17 10.23
N ILE A 63 -3.13 0.73 9.51
CA ILE A 63 -2.60 1.36 8.29
C ILE A 63 -1.32 2.15 8.59
N GLY A 64 -1.29 2.92 9.68
CA GLY A 64 -0.09 3.68 10.07
C GLY A 64 1.12 2.79 10.35
N LEU A 65 0.92 1.62 10.97
CA LEU A 65 1.99 0.68 11.31
C LEU A 65 2.54 -0.04 10.08
N GLN A 66 1.69 -0.49 9.15
CA GLN A 66 2.13 -1.16 7.93
C GLN A 66 2.85 -0.21 6.95
N ASN A 67 2.48 1.06 6.99
CA ASN A 67 3.09 2.11 6.20
C ASN A 67 4.61 2.25 6.44
N ILE A 68 5.10 1.85 7.62
CA ILE A 68 6.53 1.88 7.96
C ILE A 68 7.31 0.82 7.14
N PRO A 69 7.00 -0.49 7.21
CA PRO A 69 7.55 -1.50 6.31
C PRO A 69 7.45 -1.14 4.82
N GLU A 70 6.31 -0.65 4.36
CA GLU A 70 6.11 -0.26 2.96
C GLU A 70 7.02 0.91 2.55
N GLY A 71 7.23 1.86 3.47
CA GLY A 71 8.17 2.94 3.26
C GLY A 71 9.60 2.49 3.12
N ALA A 72 10.02 1.53 3.95
CA ALA A 72 11.31 0.90 3.78
C ALA A 72 11.41 0.16 2.44
N ALA A 73 10.36 -0.55 2.03
CA ALA A 73 10.33 -1.29 0.77
C ALA A 73 10.56 -0.40 -0.46
N LEU A 74 10.10 0.85 -0.46
CA LEU A 74 10.37 1.82 -1.53
C LEU A 74 11.72 2.54 -1.37
N SER A 75 12.05 3.00 -0.17
CA SER A 75 13.24 3.83 0.05
C SER A 75 14.55 3.04 -0.04
N LEU A 76 14.59 1.78 0.39
CA LEU A 76 15.82 0.97 0.40
C LEU A 76 16.34 0.64 -1.00
N PRO A 77 15.51 0.19 -1.98
CA PRO A 77 15.96 -0.02 -3.35
C PRO A 77 16.43 1.28 -4.02
N ILE A 78 15.71 2.38 -3.83
CA ILE A 78 16.10 3.70 -4.36
C ILE A 78 17.45 4.16 -3.79
N ARG A 79 17.73 3.83 -2.52
CA ARG A 79 19.02 4.09 -1.89
C ARG A 79 20.11 3.18 -2.46
N ALA A 80 19.80 1.91 -2.74
CA ALA A 80 20.72 0.96 -3.36
C ALA A 80 21.10 1.37 -4.80
N GLU A 81 20.21 2.07 -5.52
CA GLU A 81 20.50 2.73 -6.80
C GLU A 81 21.46 3.94 -6.70
N GLY A 82 21.93 4.30 -5.49
CA GLY A 82 22.92 5.35 -5.28
C GLY A 82 22.34 6.73 -4.92
N LYS A 83 21.01 6.89 -4.79
CA LYS A 83 20.41 8.17 -4.34
C LYS A 83 20.71 8.44 -2.88
N SER A 84 20.75 9.72 -2.47
CA SER A 84 20.96 10.09 -1.06
C SER A 84 19.81 9.63 -0.17
N ARG A 85 20.07 9.45 1.14
CA ARG A 85 19.04 9.08 2.13
C ARG A 85 17.82 10.01 2.09
N ALA A 86 18.07 11.32 2.01
CA ALA A 86 17.02 12.33 1.92
C ALA A 86 16.19 12.21 0.63
N LYS A 87 16.83 11.93 -0.52
CA LYS A 87 16.09 11.71 -1.78
C LYS A 87 15.23 10.45 -1.69
N ALA A 88 15.79 9.33 -1.21
CA ALA A 88 15.06 8.08 -1.06
C ALA A 88 13.84 8.22 -0.12
N PHE A 89 14.00 8.95 0.99
CA PHE A 89 12.91 9.30 1.89
C PHE A 89 11.86 10.20 1.20
N SER A 90 12.30 11.21 0.45
CA SER A 90 11.40 12.11 -0.28
C SER A 90 10.56 11.37 -1.32
N TYR A 91 11.09 10.36 -2.02
CA TYR A 91 10.29 9.53 -2.93
C TYR A 91 9.15 8.81 -2.18
N ARG A 92 9.43 8.24 -1.01
CA ARG A 92 8.38 7.62 -0.19
C ARG A 92 7.38 8.64 0.36
N ALA A 93 7.84 9.80 0.80
CA ALA A 93 6.93 10.86 1.24
C ALA A 93 6.00 11.31 0.11
N MET A 94 6.52 11.46 -1.11
CA MET A 94 5.73 11.83 -2.29
C MET A 94 4.70 10.77 -2.67
N SER A 95 5.03 9.48 -2.59
CA SER A 95 4.04 8.41 -2.83
C SER A 95 2.97 8.35 -1.74
N ALA A 96 3.23 8.89 -0.54
CA ALA A 96 2.29 8.93 0.58
C ALA A 96 1.25 10.05 0.45
N ILE A 97 1.50 11.10 -0.33
CA ILE A 97 0.64 12.30 -0.38
C ILE A 97 -0.81 11.97 -0.78
N VAL A 98 -1.01 10.90 -1.53
CA VAL A 98 -2.34 10.43 -1.94
C VAL A 98 -3.17 9.87 -0.79
N GLU A 99 -2.56 9.48 0.34
CA GLU A 99 -3.25 8.99 1.54
C GLU A 99 -4.10 10.08 2.22
N PRO A 100 -3.56 11.26 2.60
CA PRO A 100 -4.39 12.34 3.13
C PRO A 100 -5.41 12.86 2.11
N ILE A 101 -5.09 12.83 0.80
CA ILE A 101 -6.06 13.16 -0.25
C ILE A 101 -7.22 12.16 -0.27
N GLY A 102 -6.90 10.86 -0.19
CA GLY A 102 -7.89 9.78 -0.08
C GLY A 102 -8.73 9.92 1.18
N ALA A 103 -8.12 10.23 2.32
CA ALA A 103 -8.81 10.43 3.59
C ALA A 103 -9.80 11.59 3.56
N VAL A 104 -9.38 12.75 3.06
CA VAL A 104 -10.29 13.90 2.90
C VAL A 104 -11.41 13.58 1.91
N SER A 105 -11.10 12.92 0.80
CA SER A 105 -12.11 12.53 -0.21
C SER A 105 -13.10 11.51 0.34
N GLY A 106 -12.63 10.52 1.10
CA GLY A 106 -13.45 9.49 1.74
C GLY A 106 -14.39 10.06 2.79
N ALA A 107 -13.89 11.01 3.59
CA ALA A 107 -14.72 11.70 4.58
C ALA A 107 -15.75 12.63 3.92
N ALA A 108 -15.37 13.38 2.89
CA ALA A 108 -16.24 14.33 2.20
C ALA A 108 -17.37 13.66 1.40
N PHE A 109 -17.09 12.50 0.80
CA PHE A 109 -18.03 11.78 -0.08
C PHE A 109 -18.45 10.42 0.49
N VAL A 110 -18.59 10.33 1.82
CA VAL A 110 -18.74 9.06 2.54
C VAL A 110 -19.78 8.13 1.92
N MET A 111 -20.98 8.62 1.59
CA MET A 111 -22.08 7.82 1.05
C MET A 111 -21.74 7.17 -0.30
N SER A 112 -21.08 7.90 -1.19
CA SER A 112 -20.63 7.36 -2.49
C SER A 112 -19.45 6.42 -2.31
N MET A 113 -18.52 6.80 -1.42
CA MET A 113 -17.29 6.06 -1.21
C MET A 113 -17.51 4.74 -0.47
N THR A 114 -18.53 4.61 0.39
CA THR A 114 -18.84 3.32 1.05
C THR A 114 -19.13 2.21 0.04
N ASN A 115 -19.80 2.54 -1.07
CA ASN A 115 -20.14 1.57 -2.13
C ASN A 115 -18.96 1.25 -3.04
N ILE A 116 -18.04 2.19 -3.24
CA ILE A 116 -16.90 2.07 -4.18
C ILE A 116 -15.67 1.48 -3.48
N LEU A 117 -15.52 1.73 -2.18
CA LEU A 117 -14.35 1.36 -1.38
C LEU A 117 -13.98 -0.14 -1.52
N PRO A 118 -14.91 -1.12 -1.49
CA PRO A 118 -14.54 -2.53 -1.64
C PRO A 118 -13.87 -2.84 -2.98
N TYR A 119 -14.32 -2.21 -4.06
CA TYR A 119 -13.73 -2.41 -5.39
C TYR A 119 -12.35 -1.75 -5.50
N THR A 120 -12.20 -0.56 -4.93
CA THR A 120 -10.92 0.15 -4.88
C THR A 120 -9.88 -0.63 -4.06
N LEU A 121 -10.27 -1.18 -2.91
CA LEU A 121 -9.42 -2.05 -2.09
C LEU A 121 -9.06 -3.35 -2.81
N ALA A 122 -10.02 -4.01 -3.47
CA ALA A 122 -9.75 -5.23 -4.23
C ALA A 122 -8.78 -4.99 -5.39
N PHE A 123 -8.94 -3.89 -6.13
CA PHE A 123 -8.02 -3.49 -7.18
C PHE A 123 -6.61 -3.21 -6.63
N ALA A 124 -6.51 -2.48 -5.53
CA ALA A 124 -5.26 -2.16 -4.86
C ALA A 124 -4.52 -3.40 -4.35
N ALA A 125 -5.24 -4.34 -3.75
CA ALA A 125 -4.68 -5.62 -3.30
C ALA A 125 -4.11 -6.41 -4.49
N GLY A 126 -4.85 -6.48 -5.61
CA GLY A 126 -4.37 -7.14 -6.83
C GLY A 126 -3.09 -6.49 -7.40
N ALA A 127 -3.03 -5.15 -7.41
CA ALA A 127 -1.85 -4.41 -7.85
C ALA A 127 -0.63 -4.68 -6.96
N MET A 128 -0.82 -4.73 -5.63
CA MET A 128 0.28 -5.02 -4.70
C MET A 128 0.76 -6.46 -4.80
N ILE A 129 -0.14 -7.43 -4.96
CA ILE A 129 0.27 -8.83 -5.22
C ILE A 129 1.14 -8.91 -6.47
N PHE A 130 0.76 -8.25 -7.56
CA PHE A 130 1.55 -8.21 -8.78
C PHE A 130 2.96 -7.65 -8.53
N VAL A 131 3.08 -6.52 -7.83
CA VAL A 131 4.38 -5.90 -7.54
C VAL A 131 5.23 -6.72 -6.58
N VAL A 132 4.62 -7.35 -5.58
CA VAL A 132 5.33 -8.25 -4.66
C VAL A 132 5.94 -9.42 -5.44
N VAL A 133 5.17 -10.04 -6.32
CA VAL A 133 5.59 -11.23 -7.08
C VAL A 133 6.60 -10.90 -8.18
N GLU A 134 6.37 -9.83 -8.96
CA GLU A 134 7.23 -9.51 -10.11
C GLU A 134 8.49 -8.72 -9.74
N GLU A 135 8.45 -7.93 -8.65
CA GLU A 135 9.54 -7.02 -8.31
C GLU A 135 10.15 -7.33 -6.93
N LEU A 136 9.38 -7.31 -5.84
CA LEU A 136 9.95 -7.38 -4.48
C LEU A 136 10.59 -8.75 -4.15
N ILE A 137 9.90 -9.86 -4.46
CA ILE A 137 10.44 -11.20 -4.21
C ILE A 137 11.72 -11.45 -5.04
N PRO A 138 11.73 -11.25 -6.37
CA PRO A 138 12.95 -11.43 -7.17
C PRO A 138 14.10 -10.52 -6.73
N GLU A 139 13.80 -9.27 -6.38
CA GLU A 139 14.82 -8.31 -5.92
C GLU A 139 15.44 -8.76 -4.59
N SER A 140 14.63 -9.21 -3.63
CA SER A 140 15.11 -9.68 -2.32
C SER A 140 16.05 -10.88 -2.43
N GLN A 141 15.89 -11.70 -3.45
CA GLN A 141 16.68 -12.91 -3.68
C GLN A 141 17.91 -12.67 -4.57
N SER A 142 18.00 -11.52 -5.24
CA SER A 142 19.07 -11.19 -6.20
C SER A 142 20.48 -11.15 -5.58
N GLY A 143 20.57 -10.91 -4.26
CA GLY A 143 21.83 -10.85 -3.51
C GLY A 143 22.36 -12.18 -3.00
N GLY A 144 21.82 -13.33 -3.45
CA GLY A 144 22.27 -14.67 -3.05
C GLY A 144 21.84 -15.14 -1.65
N ASN A 145 20.92 -14.42 -1.01
CA ASN A 145 20.43 -14.70 0.36
C ASN A 145 18.96 -15.18 0.34
N SER A 146 18.64 -16.18 -0.49
CA SER A 146 17.25 -16.65 -0.70
C SER A 146 16.55 -17.06 0.59
N ASP A 147 17.26 -17.74 1.49
CA ASP A 147 16.69 -18.28 2.72
C ASP A 147 16.35 -17.16 3.70
N SER A 148 17.27 -16.21 3.89
CA SER A 148 17.05 -15.01 4.70
C SER A 148 15.95 -14.12 4.14
N ALA A 149 15.87 -13.98 2.80
CA ALA A 149 14.81 -13.23 2.14
C ALA A 149 13.43 -13.88 2.36
N THR A 150 13.37 -15.21 2.29
CA THR A 150 12.13 -15.97 2.54
C THR A 150 11.72 -15.90 4.00
N LEU A 151 12.67 -15.99 4.95
CA LEU A 151 12.41 -15.79 6.37
C LEU A 151 11.89 -14.37 6.66
N GLY A 152 12.47 -13.36 6.01
CA GLY A 152 12.01 -11.98 6.10
C GLY A 152 10.58 -11.81 5.58
N LEU A 153 10.25 -12.43 4.45
CA LEU A 153 8.89 -12.45 3.90
C LEU A 153 7.89 -13.11 4.87
N LEU A 154 8.23 -14.29 5.40
CA LEU A 154 7.37 -15.02 6.34
C LEU A 154 7.17 -14.23 7.64
N LEU A 155 8.24 -13.66 8.20
CA LEU A 155 8.16 -12.84 9.40
C LEU A 155 7.29 -11.59 9.16
N GLY A 156 7.52 -10.89 8.05
CA GLY A 156 6.73 -9.72 7.67
C GLY A 156 5.25 -10.06 7.50
N PHE A 157 4.95 -11.18 6.83
CA PHE A 157 3.59 -11.68 6.67
C PHE A 157 2.93 -11.98 8.01
N VAL A 158 3.61 -12.70 8.91
CA VAL A 158 3.09 -13.01 10.25
C VAL A 158 2.85 -11.75 11.07
N VAL A 159 3.78 -10.79 11.06
CA VAL A 159 3.62 -9.51 11.75
C VAL A 159 2.40 -8.77 11.20
N MET A 160 2.25 -8.69 9.89
CA MET A 160 1.09 -8.05 9.27
C MET A 160 -0.23 -8.77 9.58
N MET A 161 -0.26 -10.10 9.58
CA MET A 161 -1.44 -10.87 9.99
C MET A 161 -1.80 -10.64 11.46
N ILE A 162 -0.81 -10.50 12.35
CA ILE A 162 -1.06 -10.16 13.76
C ILE A 162 -1.65 -8.75 13.84
N LEU A 163 -1.08 -7.78 13.12
CA LEU A 163 -1.60 -6.41 13.10
C LEU A 163 -3.04 -6.36 12.56
N ASP A 164 -3.33 -7.07 11.47
CA ASP A 164 -4.67 -7.16 10.88
C ASP A 164 -5.69 -7.75 11.87
N VAL A 165 -5.38 -8.90 12.50
CA VAL A 165 -6.30 -9.55 13.46
C VAL A 165 -6.46 -8.78 14.77
N THR A 166 -5.45 -7.99 15.17
CA THR A 166 -5.47 -7.26 16.45
C THR A 166 -5.99 -5.83 16.34
N LEU A 167 -5.81 -5.19 15.18
CA LEU A 167 -6.23 -3.81 14.91
C LEU A 167 -7.40 -3.73 13.91
N GLY A 168 -7.84 -4.86 13.38
CA GLY A 168 -9.04 -5.04 12.55
C GLY A 168 -10.10 -5.87 13.26
#